data_AF-A0A383C5B3-F1
#
_entry.id   AF-A0A383C5B3-F1
#
_cell.length_a   1.000
_cell.length_b   1.000
_cell.length_c   1.000
_cell.angle_alpha   90.00
_cell.angle_beta   90.00
_cell.angle_gamma   90.00
#
_symmetry.space_group_name_H-M   'P 1'
#
loop_
_entity.id
_entity.type
_entity.pdbx_description
1 polymer ?
#
loop_
_entity_poly.entity_id
_entity_poly.type
_entity_poly.pdbx_seq_one_letter_code
_entity_poly.pdbx_strand_id
1 'polypeptide(L)'
;VAVAVVGIPLVLVSLYMGGWWFGVVAAAVAMIATAELFGLVAARGRRPYGITGIAASGAVVLLATAEPTPTDAGGYILGVLVALVLITLTASVWLRWPEGEPQAAVAVTLLGSIYVGGTLSFAVFLRNLPATFSPPFASPSWPAMGFVLLPLVAVWVGDSAAFFVGQAWGRRKLFPEVSPGKT
;
A
#
# COMPACT_ATOMS: atom_id res chain seq x y z
N VAL A 1 -4.72 -21.89 -2.97
CA VAL A 1 -4.47 -22.64 -1.72
C VAL A 1 -3.19 -22.16 -1.01
N ALA A 2 -2.02 -22.21 -1.65
CA ALA A 2 -0.75 -21.76 -1.03
C ALA A 2 -0.76 -20.31 -0.50
N VAL A 3 -1.27 -19.35 -1.29
CA VAL A 3 -1.37 -17.93 -0.87
C VAL A 3 -2.28 -17.74 0.34
N ALA A 4 -3.40 -18.47 0.41
CA ALA A 4 -4.32 -18.38 1.56
C ALA A 4 -3.70 -19.05 2.81
N VAL A 5 -2.98 -20.16 2.63
CA VAL A 5 -2.36 -20.92 3.73
C VAL A 5 -1.12 -20.23 4.29
N VAL A 6 -0.38 -19.46 3.48
CA VAL A 6 0.85 -18.77 3.93
C VAL A 6 0.60 -17.30 4.21
N GLY A 7 -0.14 -16.60 3.36
CA GLY A 7 -0.36 -15.16 3.45
C GLY A 7 -1.19 -14.76 4.66
N ILE A 8 -2.29 -15.48 4.93
CA ILE A 8 -3.17 -15.16 6.08
C ILE A 8 -2.41 -15.35 7.40
N PRO A 9 -1.76 -16.51 7.67
CA PRO A 9 -0.99 -16.66 8.90
C PRO A 9 0.16 -15.66 9.02
N LEU A 10 0.87 -15.36 7.92
CA LEU A 10 1.94 -14.36 7.94
C LEU A 10 1.43 -12.97 8.36
N VAL A 11 0.29 -12.54 7.83
CA VAL A 11 -0.35 -11.28 8.22
C VAL A 11 -0.77 -11.32 9.68
N LEU A 12 -1.44 -12.39 10.14
CA LEU A 12 -1.91 -12.50 11.53
C LEU A 12 -0.76 -12.55 12.54
N VAL A 13 0.29 -13.33 12.25
CA VAL A 13 1.47 -13.44 13.13
C VAL A 13 2.24 -12.12 13.16
N SER A 14 2.45 -11.47 12.02
CA SER A 14 3.14 -10.17 11.98
C SER A 14 2.34 -9.09 12.73
N LEU A 15 1.00 -9.08 12.58
CA LEU A 15 0.11 -8.20 13.33
C LEU A 15 0.16 -8.44 14.83
N TYR A 16 0.20 -9.71 15.26
CA TYR A 16 0.33 -10.09 16.65
C TYR A 16 1.66 -9.60 17.25
N MET A 17 2.77 -9.82 16.55
CA MET A 17 4.10 -9.37 17.00
C MET A 17 4.26 -7.85 17.02
N GLY A 18 3.71 -7.17 16.00
CA GLY A 18 3.73 -5.71 15.93
C GLY A 18 5.09 -5.05 15.74
N GLY A 19 5.13 -3.74 15.95
CA GLY A 19 6.34 -2.92 15.82
C GLY A 19 7.08 -3.17 14.51
N TRP A 20 8.39 -3.38 14.60
CA TRP A 20 9.26 -3.65 13.45
C TRP A 20 8.94 -4.96 12.71
N TRP A 21 8.39 -5.98 13.38
CA TRP A 21 7.98 -7.22 12.70
C TRP A 21 6.86 -6.94 11.70
N PHE A 22 5.84 -6.21 12.13
CA PHE A 22 4.77 -5.80 11.24
C PHE A 22 5.26 -4.81 10.18
N GLY A 23 6.04 -3.81 10.58
CA GLY A 23 6.54 -2.77 9.68
C GLY A 23 7.42 -3.28 8.55
N VAL A 24 8.35 -4.21 8.83
CA VAL A 24 9.21 -4.81 7.80
C VAL A 24 8.41 -5.68 6.84
N VAL A 25 7.46 -6.47 7.36
CA VAL A 25 6.57 -7.27 6.51
C VAL A 25 5.69 -6.38 5.63
N ALA A 26 5.10 -5.32 6.19
CA ALA A 26 4.30 -4.36 5.45
C ALA A 26 5.13 -3.63 4.38
N ALA A 27 6.38 -3.24 4.69
CA ALA A 27 7.28 -2.61 3.73
C ALA A 27 7.68 -3.58 2.60
N ALA A 28 7.94 -4.85 2.91
CA ALA A 28 8.21 -5.88 1.91
C ALA A 28 7.01 -6.08 0.98
N VAL A 29 5.80 -6.18 1.53
CA VAL A 29 4.56 -6.25 0.75
C VAL A 29 4.38 -5.01 -0.12
N ALA A 30 4.64 -3.82 0.41
CA ALA A 30 4.56 -2.58 -0.35
C ALA A 30 5.55 -2.56 -1.52
N MET A 31 6.80 -2.98 -1.31
CA MET A 31 7.81 -3.06 -2.36
C MET A 31 7.43 -4.06 -3.46
N ILE A 32 6.95 -5.25 -3.09
CA ILE A 32 6.51 -6.28 -4.05
C ILE A 32 5.30 -5.77 -4.85
N ALA A 33 4.28 -5.24 -4.17
CA ALA A 33 3.08 -4.72 -4.83
C ALA A 33 3.39 -3.52 -5.76
N THR A 34 4.32 -2.63 -5.37
CA THR A 34 4.80 -1.56 -6.24
C THR A 34 5.55 -2.12 -7.45
N ALA A 35 6.36 -3.16 -7.27
CA ALA A 35 7.08 -3.81 -8.38
C ALA A 35 6.10 -4.45 -9.38
N GLU A 36 5.07 -5.13 -8.90
CA GLU A 36 4.01 -5.71 -9.74
C GLU A 36 3.24 -4.62 -10.49
N LEU A 37 2.84 -3.55 -9.79
CA LEU A 37 2.17 -2.40 -10.40
C LEU A 37 3.01 -1.79 -11.52
N PHE A 38 4.30 -1.58 -11.29
CA PHE A 38 5.20 -1.08 -12.32
C PHE A 38 5.41 -2.06 -13.46
N GLY A 39 5.42 -3.37 -13.20
CA GLY A 39 5.45 -4.41 -14.23
C GLY A 39 4.22 -4.34 -15.15
N LEU A 40 3.03 -4.16 -14.59
CA LEU A 40 1.79 -3.99 -15.35
C LEU A 40 1.80 -2.72 -16.22
N VAL A 41 2.34 -1.63 -15.68
CA VAL A 41 2.47 -0.37 -16.42
C VAL A 41 3.54 -0.48 -17.52
N ALA A 42 4.64 -1.19 -17.25
CA ALA A 42 5.68 -1.52 -18.23
C ALA A 42 5.15 -2.36 -19.40
N ALA A 43 4.28 -3.33 -19.11
CA ALA A 43 3.63 -4.13 -20.14
C ALA A 43 2.73 -3.30 -21.08
N ARG A 44 2.31 -2.10 -20.66
CA ARG A 44 1.56 -1.13 -21.48
C ARG A 44 2.44 -0.08 -22.17
N GLY A 45 3.75 -0.31 -22.22
CA GLY A 45 4.71 0.54 -22.94
C GLY A 45 5.26 1.72 -22.15
N ARG A 46 4.78 1.97 -20.92
CA ARG A 46 5.28 3.08 -20.07
C ARG A 46 6.44 2.60 -19.21
N ARG A 47 7.52 3.40 -19.08
CA ARG A 47 8.75 2.98 -18.38
C ARG A 47 8.94 3.72 -17.05
N PRO A 48 8.27 3.31 -15.94
CA PRO A 48 8.46 3.94 -14.63
C PRO A 48 9.89 3.74 -14.11
N TYR A 49 10.31 4.57 -13.16
CA TYR A 49 11.56 4.39 -12.43
C TYR A 49 11.38 3.34 -11.34
N GLY A 50 11.43 2.07 -11.75
CA GLY A 50 11.08 0.93 -10.90
C GLY A 50 11.80 0.95 -9.56
N ILE A 51 13.14 0.96 -9.56
CA ILE A 51 13.95 0.89 -8.34
C ILE A 51 13.65 2.07 -7.41
N THR A 52 13.60 3.30 -7.92
CA THR A 52 13.41 4.48 -7.07
C THR A 52 12.00 4.52 -6.47
N GLY A 53 10.97 4.16 -7.23
CA GLY A 53 9.60 4.11 -6.72
C GLY A 53 9.37 2.96 -5.73
N ILE A 54 9.93 1.77 -6.00
CA ILE A 54 9.88 0.63 -5.07
C ILE A 54 10.57 0.99 -3.76
N ALA A 55 11.78 1.58 -3.82
CA ALA A 55 12.51 2.01 -2.64
C ALA A 55 11.75 3.08 -1.84
N ALA A 56 11.13 4.06 -2.51
CA ALA A 56 10.32 5.08 -1.86
C ALA A 56 9.07 4.48 -1.18
N SER A 57 8.40 3.53 -1.84
CA SER A 57 7.25 2.80 -1.26
C SER A 57 7.62 2.10 0.05
N GLY A 58 8.73 1.35 0.06
CA GLY A 58 9.26 0.72 1.27
C GLY A 58 9.69 1.74 2.33
N ALA A 59 10.41 2.80 1.94
CA ALA A 59 10.87 3.84 2.84
C ALA A 59 9.73 4.53 3.58
N VAL A 60 8.63 4.85 2.90
CA VAL A 60 7.44 5.47 3.52
C VAL A 60 6.85 4.56 4.61
N VAL A 61 6.77 3.25 4.37
CA VAL A 61 6.25 2.30 5.37
C VAL A 61 7.23 2.11 6.53
N LEU A 62 8.53 2.06 6.27
CA LEU A 62 9.56 1.96 7.32
C LEU A 62 9.63 3.23 8.17
N LEU A 63 9.46 4.41 7.57
CA LEU A 63 9.35 5.67 8.32
C LEU A 63 8.10 5.70 9.20
N ALA A 64 6.96 5.24 8.70
CA ALA A 64 5.75 5.07 9.51
C ALA A 64 5.91 4.01 10.62
N THR A 65 6.90 3.12 10.49
CA THR A 65 7.23 2.14 11.55
C THR A 65 8.16 2.74 12.59
N ALA A 66 9.13 3.56 12.17
CA ALA A 66 10.05 4.26 13.05
C ALA A 66 9.33 5.35 13.87
N GLU A 67 8.45 6.10 13.20
CA GLU A 67 7.61 7.16 13.79
C GLU A 67 6.13 6.74 13.67
N PRO A 68 5.58 6.00 14.64
CA PRO A 68 4.29 5.33 14.52
C PRO A 68 3.08 6.27 14.61
N THR A 69 3.28 7.59 14.65
CA THR A 69 2.23 8.59 14.58
C THR A 69 2.34 9.39 13.27
N PRO A 70 1.21 9.73 12.62
CA PRO A 70 1.24 10.53 11.39
C PRO A 70 1.87 11.91 11.57
N THR A 71 1.75 12.49 12.77
CA THR A 71 2.33 13.80 13.10
C THR A 71 3.85 13.76 13.11
N ASP A 72 4.44 12.71 13.68
CA ASP A 72 5.89 12.59 13.81
C ASP A 72 6.52 12.10 12.49
N ALA A 73 5.87 11.17 11.80
CA ALA A 73 6.33 10.67 10.50
C ALA A 73 6.17 11.69 9.35
N GLY A 74 5.25 12.65 9.48
CA GLY A 74 4.80 13.49 8.37
C GLY A 74 5.93 14.27 7.68
N GLY A 75 6.85 14.84 8.44
CA GLY A 75 8.00 15.57 7.90
C GLY A 75 8.95 14.67 7.11
N TYR A 76 9.25 13.47 7.63
CA TYR A 76 10.12 12.50 6.96
C TYR A 76 9.48 11.92 5.70
N ILE A 77 8.19 11.58 5.75
CA ILE A 77 7.43 11.09 4.60
C ILE A 77 7.39 12.17 3.51
N LEU A 78 7.08 13.41 3.87
CA LEU A 78 7.11 14.53 2.92
C LEU A 78 8.51 14.70 2.31
N GLY A 79 9.57 14.57 3.11
CA GLY A 79 10.95 14.58 2.65
C GLY A 79 11.24 13.51 1.59
N VAL A 80 10.79 12.27 1.82
CA VAL A 80 10.90 11.18 0.83
C VAL A 80 10.12 11.47 -0.44
N LEU A 81 8.90 12.00 -0.33
CA LEU A 81 8.08 12.34 -1.49
C LEU A 81 8.72 13.48 -2.32
N VAL A 82 9.22 14.52 -1.67
CA VAL A 82 9.95 15.61 -2.33
C VAL A 82 11.23 15.08 -2.99
N ALA A 83 12.01 14.24 -2.30
CA ALA A 83 13.19 13.62 -2.87
C ALA A 83 12.84 12.76 -4.09
N LEU A 84 11.77 11.96 -4.02
CA LEU A 84 11.30 11.14 -5.13
C LEU A 84 10.93 12.00 -6.35
N VAL A 85 10.22 13.11 -6.14
CA VAL A 85 9.89 14.08 -7.20
C VAL A 85 11.17 14.64 -7.83
N LEU A 86 12.09 15.17 -7.03
CA LEU A 86 13.31 15.80 -7.53
C LEU A 86 14.21 14.81 -8.27
N ILE A 87 14.39 13.60 -7.72
CA ILE A 87 15.20 12.55 -8.34
C ILE A 87 14.59 12.12 -9.67
N THR A 88 13.28 11.86 -9.71
CA THR A 88 12.61 11.36 -10.93
C THR A 88 12.52 12.44 -12.02
N LEU A 89 12.28 13.70 -11.66
CA LEU A 89 12.33 14.82 -12.61
C LEU A 89 13.74 15.03 -13.17
N THR A 90 14.76 15.05 -12.31
CA THR A 90 16.15 15.20 -12.76
C THR A 90 16.57 14.04 -13.65
N ALA A 91 16.25 12.81 -13.27
CA ALA A 91 16.50 11.62 -14.07
C ALA A 91 15.78 11.65 -15.43
N SER A 92 14.59 12.26 -15.50
CA SER A 92 13.79 12.33 -16.73
C SER A 92 14.41 13.17 -17.83
N VAL A 93 15.19 14.19 -17.47
CA VAL A 93 15.93 15.01 -18.44
C VAL A 93 16.97 14.17 -19.20
N TRP A 94 17.65 13.26 -18.50
CA TRP A 94 18.78 12.51 -19.07
C TRP A 94 18.39 11.13 -19.61
N LEU A 95 17.40 10.47 -19.02
CA LEU A 95 17.10 9.06 -19.30
C LEU A 95 15.85 8.82 -20.15
N ARG A 96 15.04 9.87 -20.38
CA ARG A 96 13.71 9.74 -21.02
C ARG A 96 13.39 10.83 -22.03
N TRP A 97 14.21 11.87 -22.17
CA TRP A 97 14.01 12.91 -23.17
C TRP A 97 14.49 12.47 -24.57
N PRO A 98 13.81 12.85 -25.68
CA PRO A 98 12.44 13.36 -25.79
C PRO A 98 11.39 12.26 -26.03
N GLU A 99 11.81 11.06 -26.46
CA GLU A 99 10.94 10.00 -26.97
C GLU A 99 10.34 9.09 -25.86
N GLY A 100 10.84 9.16 -24.63
CA GLY A 100 10.54 8.24 -23.54
C GLY A 100 9.40 8.64 -22.61
N GLU A 101 8.50 9.53 -23.04
CA GLU A 101 7.37 10.06 -22.26
C GLU A 101 7.76 10.45 -20.80
N PRO A 102 8.71 11.39 -20.61
CA PRO A 102 9.32 11.68 -19.31
C PRO A 102 8.29 12.04 -18.23
N GLN A 103 7.24 12.80 -18.60
CA GLN A 103 6.17 13.20 -17.69
C GLN A 103 5.33 11.99 -17.22
N ALA A 104 5.00 11.07 -18.13
CA ALA A 104 4.22 9.89 -17.79
C ALA A 104 5.02 8.93 -16.90
N ALA A 105 6.32 8.78 -17.16
CA ALA A 105 7.22 7.97 -16.34
C ALA A 105 7.32 8.50 -14.90
N VAL A 106 7.47 9.82 -14.73
CA VAL A 106 7.48 10.47 -13.41
C VAL A 106 6.12 10.32 -12.72
N ALA A 107 5.02 10.62 -13.40
CA ALA A 107 3.68 10.54 -12.82
C ALA A 107 3.33 9.13 -12.34
N VAL A 108 3.61 8.10 -13.15
CA VAL A 108 3.39 6.69 -12.77
C VAL A 108 4.27 6.32 -11.57
N THR A 109 5.53 6.74 -11.56
CA THR A 109 6.45 6.42 -10.45
C THR A 109 5.94 7.03 -9.14
N LEU A 110 5.56 8.31 -9.16
CA LEU A 110 5.03 9.00 -8.00
C LEU A 110 3.72 8.37 -7.53
N LEU A 111 2.75 8.23 -8.42
CA LEU A 111 1.44 7.69 -8.09
C LEU A 111 1.54 6.25 -7.60
N GLY A 112 2.33 5.39 -8.26
CA GLY A 112 2.47 4.00 -7.83
C GLY A 112 3.14 3.86 -6.47
N SER A 113 4.13 4.69 -6.17
CA SER A 113 4.82 4.68 -4.87
C SER A 113 3.92 5.19 -3.74
N ILE A 114 3.23 6.31 -3.98
CA ILE A 114 2.29 6.91 -3.01
C ILE A 114 1.08 6.00 -2.80
N TYR A 115 0.53 5.46 -3.89
CA TYR A 115 -0.64 4.60 -3.83
C TYR A 115 -0.37 3.33 -3.02
N VAL A 116 0.76 2.66 -3.23
CA VAL A 116 1.05 1.41 -2.53
C VAL A 116 1.67 1.68 -1.15
N GLY A 117 2.84 2.32 -1.09
CA GLY A 117 3.56 2.53 0.16
C GLY A 117 2.86 3.52 1.08
N GLY A 118 2.29 4.58 0.51
CA GLY A 118 1.55 5.59 1.27
C GLY A 118 0.23 5.09 1.82
N THR A 119 -0.47 4.14 1.19
CA THR A 119 -1.68 3.55 1.79
C THR A 119 -1.34 2.44 2.78
N LEU A 120 -0.32 1.62 2.51
CA LEU A 120 0.11 0.57 3.44
C LEU A 120 0.74 1.12 4.73
N SER A 121 1.33 2.32 4.71
CA SER A 121 1.79 2.99 5.94
C SER A 121 0.65 3.27 6.92
N PHE A 122 -0.59 3.49 6.44
CA PHE A 122 -1.75 3.64 7.33
C PHE A 122 -2.11 2.35 8.07
N ALA A 123 -1.76 1.18 7.55
CA ALA A 123 -1.90 -0.05 8.33
C ALA A 123 -0.98 -0.03 9.57
N VAL A 124 0.22 0.55 9.44
CA VAL A 124 1.16 0.75 10.56
C VAL A 124 0.61 1.78 11.54
N PHE A 125 0.12 2.92 11.06
CA PHE A 125 -0.50 3.94 11.91
C PHE A 125 -1.73 3.42 12.64
N LEU A 126 -2.63 2.69 11.96
CA LEU A 126 -3.81 2.08 12.58
C LEU A 126 -3.44 1.11 13.68
N ARG A 127 -2.38 0.32 13.48
CA ARG A 127 -1.91 -0.63 14.49
C ARG A 127 -1.42 0.07 15.76
N ASN A 128 -0.85 1.26 15.64
CA ASN A 128 -0.32 2.02 16.77
C ASN A 128 -1.31 3.04 17.33
N LEU A 129 -2.43 3.29 16.64
CA LEU A 129 -3.47 4.23 17.06
C LEU A 129 -3.97 3.96 18.49
N PRO A 130 -4.14 2.71 18.96
CA PRO A 130 -4.63 2.48 20.32
C PRO A 130 -3.76 3.06 21.43
N ALA A 131 -2.45 3.18 21.20
CA ALA A 131 -1.50 3.75 22.15
C ALA A 131 -1.73 5.25 22.40
N THR A 132 -2.47 5.95 21.55
CA THR A 132 -2.78 7.38 21.73
C THR A 132 -4.06 7.63 22.55
N PHE A 133 -4.88 6.60 22.80
CA PHE A 133 -6.08 6.73 23.64
C PHE A 133 -5.76 6.55 25.12
N SER A 134 -6.65 7.06 25.99
CA SER A 134 -6.57 6.80 27.43
C SER A 134 -6.89 5.33 27.78
N PRO A 135 -6.36 4.78 28.89
CA PRO A 135 -6.72 3.45 29.37
C PRO A 135 -8.25 3.31 29.50
N PRO A 136 -8.85 2.15 29.12
CA PRO A 136 -8.23 0.84 28.90
C PRO A 136 -7.79 0.54 27.45
N PHE A 137 -7.98 1.47 26.51
CA PHE A 137 -7.70 1.23 25.09
C PHE A 137 -6.21 1.33 24.72
N ALA A 138 -5.38 1.88 25.62
CA ALA A 138 -3.93 2.05 25.48
C ALA A 138 -3.11 0.73 25.48
N SER A 139 -3.74 -0.43 25.34
CA SER A 139 -3.04 -1.71 25.40
C SER A 139 -2.38 -2.05 24.05
N PRO A 140 -1.07 -2.39 24.04
CA PRO A 140 -0.36 -2.82 22.83
C PRO A 140 -0.76 -4.23 22.32
N SER A 141 -1.78 -4.83 22.94
CA SER A 141 -2.23 -6.21 22.72
C SER A 141 -3.38 -6.32 21.71
N TRP A 142 -4.42 -7.12 21.99
CA TRP A 142 -5.58 -7.36 21.12
C TRP A 142 -6.24 -6.08 20.56
N PRO A 143 -6.39 -4.98 21.32
CA PRO A 143 -6.95 -3.74 20.78
C PRO A 143 -6.17 -3.22 19.57
N ALA A 144 -4.84 -3.16 19.63
CA ALA A 144 -3.95 -2.75 18.53
C ALA A 144 -4.17 -3.55 17.24
N MET A 145 -4.35 -4.86 17.37
CA MET A 145 -4.59 -5.75 16.23
C MET A 145 -5.98 -5.50 15.61
N GLY A 146 -6.98 -5.25 16.46
CA GLY A 146 -8.36 -5.02 16.05
C GLY A 146 -8.53 -3.84 15.08
N PHE A 147 -7.76 -2.76 15.25
CA PHE A 147 -7.86 -1.57 14.38
C PHE A 147 -7.39 -1.84 12.94
N VAL A 148 -6.49 -2.81 12.72
CA VAL A 148 -6.08 -3.25 11.38
C VAL A 148 -6.96 -4.39 10.88
N LEU A 149 -7.36 -5.31 11.75
CA LEU A 149 -8.21 -6.44 11.38
C LEU A 149 -9.62 -5.99 10.97
N LEU A 150 -10.18 -4.95 11.58
CA LEU A 150 -11.51 -4.46 11.25
C LEU A 150 -11.67 -4.09 9.77
N PRO A 151 -10.84 -3.20 9.18
CA PRO A 151 -10.93 -2.91 7.75
C PRO A 151 -10.57 -4.13 6.89
N LEU A 152 -9.63 -4.97 7.31
CA LEU A 152 -9.26 -6.18 6.55
C LEU A 152 -10.43 -7.17 6.44
N VAL A 153 -11.08 -7.48 7.56
CA VAL A 153 -12.25 -8.35 7.62
C VAL A 153 -13.42 -7.70 6.87
N ALA A 154 -13.62 -6.38 7.00
CA ALA A 154 -14.65 -5.68 6.25
C ALA A 154 -14.47 -5.82 4.73
N VAL A 155 -13.23 -5.71 4.23
CA VAL A 155 -12.91 -5.93 2.81
C VAL A 155 -13.14 -7.39 2.41
N TRP A 156 -12.62 -8.36 3.18
CA TRP A 156 -12.78 -9.79 2.84
C TRP A 156 -14.23 -10.25 2.85
N VAL A 157 -14.99 -9.86 3.88
CA VAL A 157 -16.42 -10.17 3.98
C VAL A 157 -17.19 -9.40 2.91
N GLY A 158 -16.87 -8.13 2.68
CA GLY A 158 -17.47 -7.30 1.65
C GLY A 158 -17.30 -7.88 0.25
N ASP A 159 -16.09 -8.29 -0.12
CA ASP A 159 -15.79 -8.90 -1.41
C ASP A 159 -16.49 -10.26 -1.57
N SER A 160 -16.52 -11.08 -0.51
CA SER A 160 -17.23 -12.35 -0.50
C SER A 160 -18.74 -12.16 -0.66
N ALA A 161 -19.32 -11.23 0.09
CA ALA A 161 -20.73 -10.89 0.01
C ALA A 161 -21.08 -10.33 -1.37
N ALA A 162 -20.27 -9.41 -1.91
CA ALA A 162 -20.46 -8.86 -3.25
C ALA A 162 -20.43 -9.94 -4.33
N PHE A 163 -19.53 -10.93 -4.21
CA PHE A 163 -19.48 -12.08 -5.11
C PHE A 163 -20.76 -12.91 -5.04
N PHE A 164 -21.18 -13.36 -3.85
CA PHE A 164 -22.35 -14.24 -3.71
C PHE A 164 -23.67 -13.53 -4.02
N VAL A 165 -23.86 -12.31 -3.52
CA VAL A 165 -25.04 -11.48 -3.76
C VAL A 165 -25.11 -11.08 -5.23
N GLY A 166 -23.99 -10.67 -5.82
CA GLY A 166 -23.90 -10.35 -7.25
C GLY A 166 -24.20 -11.56 -8.14
N GLN A 167 -23.72 -12.75 -7.78
CA GLN A 167 -24.04 -13.97 -8.53
C GLN A 167 -25.52 -14.37 -8.41
N ALA A 168 -26.13 -14.22 -7.22
CA ALA A 168 -27.52 -14.63 -6.98
C ALA A 168 -28.56 -13.62 -7.48
N TRP A 169 -28.28 -12.33 -7.36
CA TRP A 169 -29.25 -11.26 -7.59
C TRP A 169 -28.77 -10.15 -8.53
N GLY A 170 -27.55 -10.23 -9.05
CA GLY A 170 -27.00 -9.26 -9.99
C GLY A 170 -27.73 -9.25 -11.32
N ARG A 171 -28.37 -8.12 -11.65
CA ARG A 171 -29.12 -7.95 -12.91
C ARG A 171 -28.54 -6.88 -13.83
N ARG A 172 -27.82 -5.89 -13.28
CA ARG A 172 -27.29 -4.75 -14.04
C ARG A 172 -25.81 -4.60 -13.76
N LYS A 173 -24.99 -4.62 -14.80
CA LYS A 173 -23.54 -4.42 -14.65
C LYS A 173 -23.23 -2.98 -14.26
N LEU A 174 -22.37 -2.82 -13.25
CA LEU A 174 -21.92 -1.51 -12.78
C LEU A 174 -20.84 -0.92 -13.68
N PHE A 175 -19.81 -1.70 -14.01
CA PHE A 175 -18.65 -1.25 -14.80
C PHE A 175 -18.22 -2.29 -15.85
N PRO A 176 -18.99 -2.47 -16.92
CA PRO A 176 -18.77 -3.54 -17.89
C PRO A 176 -17.42 -3.47 -18.61
N GLU A 177 -16.87 -2.28 -18.82
CA GLU A 177 -15.60 -2.08 -19.53
C GLU A 177 -14.35 -2.38 -18.68
N VAL A 178 -14.47 -2.25 -17.35
CA VAL A 178 -13.35 -2.42 -16.41
C VAL A 178 -13.42 -3.77 -15.70
N SER A 179 -14.62 -4.22 -15.34
CA SER A 179 -14.86 -5.49 -14.65
C SER A 179 -16.24 -6.05 -15.02
N PRO A 180 -16.30 -6.95 -16.02
CA PRO A 180 -17.57 -7.47 -16.57
C PRO A 180 -18.46 -8.21 -15.58
N GLY A 181 -17.91 -8.63 -14.43
CA GLY A 181 -18.59 -9.41 -13.39
C GLY A 181 -19.16 -8.60 -12.22
N LYS A 182 -18.98 -7.27 -12.18
CA LYS A 182 -19.55 -6.42 -11.12
C LYS A 182 -20.99 -6.03 -11.45
N THR A 183 -21.93 -6.41 -10.59
CA THR A 183 -23.38 -6.22 -10.72
C THR A 183 -24.00 -5.62 -9.48
#